data_AF-A0A6J4MHT5-F1
#
_entry.id   AF-A0A6J4MHT5-F1
#
_cell.length_a   1.000
_cell.length_b   1.000
_cell.length_c   1.000
_cell.angle_alpha   90.00
_cell.angle_beta   90.00
_cell.angle_gamma   90.00
#
_symmetry.space_group_name_H-M   'P 1'
#
loop_
_entity.id
_entity.type
_entity.pdbx_description
1 polymer ?
#
loop_
_entity_poly.entity_id
_entity_poly.type
_entity_poly.pdbx_seq_one_letter_code
_entity_poly.pdbx_strand_id
1 'polypeptide(L)'
;EVDWGYFSEPEPYLSDRKIFCSRGKVLGGTSSINGMLYVRGNPHDYDHWQELGNPGWSYQDVLPYFKKSEHSSRGTDAYHGVDGELSVTDLIAPAAISQRFIDAAMALGYDYNPDFNGMQQ
;
A
#
# COMPACT_ATOMS: atom_id res chain seq x y z
N GLU A 1 5.89 20.71 13.42
CA GLU A 1 5.44 21.76 12.46
C GLU A 1 4.82 21.19 11.19
N VAL A 2 5.36 20.11 10.61
CA VAL A 2 4.85 19.48 9.38
C VAL A 2 3.75 18.43 9.59
N ASP A 3 3.19 18.34 10.79
CA ASP A 3 2.09 17.43 11.14
C ASP A 3 0.94 18.27 11.71
N TRP A 4 -0.29 17.99 11.28
CA TRP A 4 -1.51 18.57 11.84
C TRP A 4 -1.75 18.14 13.29
N GLY A 5 -1.24 16.98 13.69
CA GLY A 5 -1.24 16.52 15.08
C GLY A 5 -2.62 16.23 15.65
N TYR A 6 -3.53 15.68 14.85
CA TYR A 6 -4.88 15.37 15.30
C TYR A 6 -4.91 14.24 16.33
N PHE A 7 -5.96 14.24 17.15
CA PHE A 7 -6.31 13.15 18.04
C PHE A 7 -7.78 12.77 17.83
N SER A 8 -8.11 11.49 17.96
CA SER A 8 -9.50 11.05 18.07
C SER A 8 -10.16 11.59 19.36
N GLU A 9 -11.48 11.47 19.43
CA GLU A 9 -12.16 11.52 20.72
C GLU A 9 -11.79 10.28 21.58
N PRO A 10 -12.06 10.29 22.90
CA PRO A 10 -11.85 9.12 23.75
C PRO A 10 -12.63 7.92 23.22
N GLU A 11 -11.93 6.83 22.93
CA GLU A 11 -12.56 5.63 22.39
C GLU A 11 -12.95 4.67 23.53
N PRO A 12 -14.25 4.44 23.79
CA PRO A 12 -14.70 3.66 24.95
C PRO A 12 -14.24 2.21 24.91
N TYR A 13 -14.08 1.66 23.70
CA TYR A 13 -13.58 0.30 23.49
C TYR A 13 -12.05 0.20 23.53
N LEU A 14 -11.33 1.32 23.72
CA LEU A 14 -9.88 1.39 23.84
C LEU A 14 -9.43 1.97 25.18
N SER A 15 -10.20 1.72 26.25
CA SER A 15 -9.95 2.28 27.60
C SER A 15 -9.91 3.81 27.60
N ASP A 16 -10.85 4.43 26.89
CA ASP A 16 -11.01 5.88 26.74
C ASP A 16 -9.75 6.60 26.22
N ARG A 17 -8.86 5.87 25.53
CA ARG A 17 -7.67 6.46 24.94
C ARG A 17 -8.05 7.35 23.76
N LYS A 18 -7.36 8.49 23.66
CA LYS A 18 -7.29 9.28 22.44
C LYS A 18 -6.17 8.76 21.56
N ILE A 19 -6.46 8.50 20.30
CA ILE A 19 -5.50 7.96 19.34
C ILE A 19 -4.91 9.10 18.54
N PHE A 20 -3.58 9.14 18.46
CA PHE A 20 -2.87 10.11 17.63
C PHE A 20 -3.07 9.78 16.15
N CYS A 21 -3.53 10.76 15.38
CA CYS A 21 -3.87 10.64 13.97
C CYS A 21 -3.00 11.59 13.13
N SER A 22 -1.70 11.28 13.01
CA SER A 22 -0.73 12.07 12.24
C SER A 22 -1.18 12.30 10.80
N ARG A 23 -1.23 13.56 10.34
CA ARG A 23 -1.54 13.98 8.96
C ARG A 23 -0.54 15.04 8.50
N GLY A 24 0.01 14.87 7.30
CA GLY A 24 1.02 15.80 6.78
C GLY A 24 0.47 17.22 6.54
N LYS A 25 1.14 18.21 7.12
CA LYS A 25 0.93 19.66 6.94
C LYS A 25 2.11 20.26 6.18
N VAL A 26 2.29 19.80 4.95
CA VAL A 26 3.39 20.18 4.06
C VAL A 26 2.97 19.93 2.61
N LEU A 27 3.67 20.52 1.63
CA LEU A 27 3.49 20.16 0.21
C LEU A 27 3.72 18.65 0.02
N GLY A 28 2.85 18.01 -0.76
CA GLY A 28 2.74 16.54 -0.85
C GLY A 28 1.84 15.92 0.23
N GLY A 29 1.53 16.65 1.30
CA GLY A 29 0.62 16.20 2.34
C GLY A 29 1.19 15.01 3.12
N THR A 30 0.37 13.97 3.33
CA THR A 30 0.78 12.81 4.13
C THR A 30 1.81 11.93 3.43
N SER A 31 1.94 11.98 2.09
CA SER A 31 2.99 11.22 1.39
C SER A 31 4.39 11.68 1.78
N SER A 32 4.56 12.93 2.20
CA SER A 32 5.85 13.50 2.61
C SER A 32 6.29 13.05 4.01
N ILE A 33 5.43 12.35 4.77
CA ILE A 33 5.73 11.90 6.15
C ILE A 33 5.36 10.43 6.39
N ASN A 34 4.96 9.68 5.36
CA ASN A 34 4.52 8.28 5.51
C ASN A 34 5.71 7.31 5.59
N GLY A 35 5.42 6.02 5.77
CA GLY A 35 6.44 4.95 5.80
C GLY A 35 6.90 4.47 4.42
N MET A 36 6.52 5.14 3.33
CA MET A 36 6.87 4.83 1.93
C MET A 36 6.52 3.40 1.44
N LEU A 37 5.64 2.68 2.15
CA LEU A 37 5.12 1.40 1.68
C LEU A 37 4.18 1.61 0.48
N TYR A 38 4.47 0.95 -0.64
CA TYR A 38 3.62 0.95 -1.83
C TYR A 38 2.92 -0.40 -1.96
N VAL A 39 1.68 -0.46 -1.47
CA VAL A 39 0.81 -1.66 -1.51
C VAL A 39 -0.55 -1.22 -2.07
N ARG A 40 -1.06 -1.94 -3.07
CA ARG A 40 -2.38 -1.73 -3.67
C ARG A 40 -3.45 -2.49 -2.88
N GLY A 41 -4.72 -2.14 -3.10
CA GLY A 41 -5.85 -2.91 -2.55
C GLY A 41 -5.98 -4.29 -3.20
N ASN A 42 -6.76 -5.18 -2.58
CA ASN A 42 -7.07 -6.47 -3.17
C ASN A 42 -8.01 -6.30 -4.35
N PRO A 43 -7.88 -7.07 -5.45
CA PRO A 43 -8.84 -7.02 -6.56
C PRO A 43 -10.29 -7.11 -6.10
N HIS A 44 -10.57 -7.94 -5.09
CA HIS A 44 -11.90 -8.08 -4.50
C HIS A 44 -12.43 -6.76 -3.89
N ASP A 45 -11.57 -5.89 -3.36
CA ASP A 45 -12.01 -4.60 -2.79
C ASP A 45 -12.61 -3.70 -3.88
N TYR A 46 -11.99 -3.67 -5.07
CA TYR A 46 -12.43 -2.87 -6.22
C TYR A 46 -13.65 -3.49 -6.91
N ASP A 47 -13.64 -4.80 -7.09
CA ASP A 47 -14.79 -5.51 -7.64
C ASP A 47 -16.02 -5.34 -6.73
N HIS A 48 -15.82 -5.37 -5.41
CA HIS A 48 -16.87 -5.05 -4.46
C HIS A 48 -17.39 -3.62 -4.59
N TRP A 49 -16.53 -2.62 -4.85
CA TRP A 49 -16.99 -1.25 -5.12
C TRP A 49 -17.90 -1.18 -6.35
N GLN A 50 -17.58 -1.95 -7.40
CA GLN A 50 -18.45 -2.05 -8.56
C GLN A 50 -19.80 -2.70 -8.21
N GLU A 51 -19.80 -3.80 -7.43
CA GLU A 51 -21.01 -4.47 -6.97
C GLU A 51 -21.91 -3.56 -6.12
N LEU A 52 -21.33 -2.63 -5.36
CA LEU A 52 -22.05 -1.60 -4.61
C LEU A 52 -22.71 -0.53 -5.50
N GLY A 53 -22.61 -0.65 -6.83
CA GLY A 53 -23.26 0.25 -7.79
C GLY A 53 -22.37 1.40 -8.24
N ASN A 54 -21.04 1.22 -8.25
CA ASN A 54 -20.09 2.19 -8.79
C ASN A 54 -19.44 1.67 -10.10
N PRO A 55 -20.09 1.84 -11.27
CA PRO A 55 -19.54 1.35 -12.53
C PRO A 55 -18.15 1.93 -12.84
N GLY A 56 -17.25 1.12 -13.40
CA GLY A 56 -15.89 1.53 -13.76
C GLY A 56 -14.90 1.50 -12.61
N TRP A 57 -15.27 0.92 -11.45
CA TRP A 57 -14.41 0.76 -10.28
C TRP A 57 -13.95 -0.68 -10.05
N SER A 58 -14.20 -1.61 -10.98
CA SER A 58 -13.64 -2.96 -10.88
C SER A 58 -12.11 -2.93 -10.90
N TYR A 59 -11.45 -3.99 -10.43
CA TYR A 59 -9.99 -4.05 -10.46
C TYR A 59 -9.45 -3.90 -11.88
N GLN A 60 -10.14 -4.51 -12.85
CA GLN A 60 -9.78 -4.43 -14.27
C GLN A 60 -9.83 -3.00 -14.80
N ASP A 61 -10.80 -2.19 -14.35
CA ASP A 61 -10.95 -0.79 -14.79
C ASP A 61 -9.89 0.14 -14.17
N VAL A 62 -9.49 -0.12 -12.92
CA VAL A 62 -8.51 0.73 -12.21
C VAL A 62 -7.05 0.34 -12.49
N LEU A 63 -6.77 -0.91 -12.87
CA LEU A 63 -5.41 -1.40 -13.13
C LEU A 63 -4.62 -0.54 -14.13
N PRO A 64 -5.18 -0.08 -15.27
CA PRO A 64 -4.48 0.83 -16.18
C PRO A 64 -4.02 2.13 -15.51
N TYR A 65 -4.74 2.64 -14.52
CA TYR A 65 -4.38 3.86 -13.80
C TYR A 65 -3.26 3.63 -12.79
N PHE A 66 -3.23 2.47 -12.12
CA PHE A 66 -2.07 2.09 -11.32
C PHE A 66 -0.80 2.06 -12.18
N LYS A 67 -0.84 1.37 -13.32
CA LYS A 67 0.27 1.30 -14.27
C LYS A 67 0.67 2.68 -14.80
N LYS A 68 -0.31 3.54 -15.11
CA LYS A 68 -0.05 4.90 -15.58
C LYS A 68 0.70 5.75 -14.55
N SER A 69 0.40 5.59 -13.26
CA SER A 69 1.04 6.36 -12.19
C SER A 69 2.45 5.89 -11.83
N GLU A 70 2.72 4.60 -12.03
CA GLU A 70 3.90 3.91 -11.51
C GLU A 70 5.09 3.95 -12.47
N HIS A 71 6.28 4.16 -11.90
CA HIS A 71 7.58 3.88 -12.48
C HIS A 71 8.26 2.78 -11.65
N SER A 72 7.98 1.52 -11.99
CA SER A 72 8.47 0.36 -11.26
C SER A 72 9.92 0.04 -11.64
N SER A 73 10.79 -0.10 -10.64
CA SER A 73 12.16 -0.58 -10.86
C SER A 73 12.23 -2.05 -11.31
N ARG A 74 11.12 -2.79 -11.19
CA ARG A 74 11.02 -4.21 -11.57
C ARG A 74 10.78 -4.41 -13.06
N GLY A 75 10.45 -3.34 -13.78
CA GLY A 75 10.08 -3.39 -15.20
C GLY A 75 8.57 -3.42 -15.41
N THR A 76 8.17 -3.59 -16.66
CA THR A 76 6.76 -3.63 -17.08
C THR A 76 6.27 -5.07 -17.18
N ASP A 77 5.06 -5.32 -16.72
CA ASP A 77 4.37 -6.61 -16.89
C ASP A 77 2.85 -6.41 -16.95
N ALA A 78 2.07 -7.45 -16.64
CA ALA A 78 0.61 -7.36 -16.60
C ALA A 78 0.13 -6.32 -15.56
N TYR A 79 0.83 -6.18 -14.44
CA TYR A 79 0.43 -5.42 -13.27
C TYR A 79 1.20 -4.11 -13.08
N HIS A 80 2.40 -3.98 -13.64
CA HIS A 80 3.31 -2.85 -13.40
C HIS A 80 3.54 -1.94 -14.61
N GLY A 81 3.70 -0.65 -14.33
CA GLY A 81 4.10 0.37 -15.31
C GLY A 81 5.50 0.90 -15.05
N VAL A 82 6.12 1.48 -16.08
CA VAL A 82 7.50 2.04 -16.01
C VAL A 82 7.58 3.49 -16.49
N ASP A 83 6.47 4.08 -16.94
CA ASP A 83 6.46 5.41 -17.56
C ASP A 83 5.81 6.48 -16.66
N GLY A 84 5.33 6.09 -15.47
CA GLY A 84 4.69 7.00 -14.53
C GLY A 84 5.67 7.93 -13.82
N GLU A 85 5.12 8.87 -13.05
CA GLU A 85 5.90 9.85 -12.29
C GLU A 85 6.29 9.33 -10.88
N LEU A 86 5.59 8.32 -10.37
CA LEU A 86 5.85 7.76 -9.04
C LEU A 86 6.90 6.64 -9.12
N SER A 87 8.15 6.94 -8.77
CA SER A 87 9.19 5.92 -8.64
C SER A 87 8.87 4.94 -7.51
N VAL A 88 8.77 3.66 -7.84
CA VAL A 88 8.53 2.55 -6.91
C VAL A 88 9.70 1.59 -7.00
N THR A 89 10.38 1.37 -5.87
CA THR A 89 11.60 0.54 -5.82
C THR A 89 11.57 -0.41 -4.64
N ASP A 90 12.28 -1.52 -4.78
CA ASP A 90 12.59 -2.40 -3.65
C ASP A 90 13.57 -1.72 -2.67
N LEU A 91 13.63 -2.26 -1.45
CA LEU A 91 14.63 -1.87 -0.47
C LEU A 91 16.04 -2.19 -1.00
N ILE A 92 16.92 -1.18 -1.03
CA ILE A 92 18.31 -1.33 -1.51
C ILE A 92 19.13 -2.22 -0.57
N ALA A 93 18.90 -2.13 0.74
CA ALA A 93 19.63 -2.88 1.78
C ALA A 93 18.67 -3.34 2.89
N PRO A 94 17.87 -4.40 2.65
CA PRO A 94 16.93 -4.89 3.65
C PRO A 94 17.67 -5.45 4.87
N ALA A 95 17.10 -5.22 6.06
CA ALA A 95 17.67 -5.77 7.28
C ALA A 95 17.58 -7.30 7.29
N ALA A 96 18.62 -7.97 7.77
CA ALA A 96 18.67 -9.44 7.81
C ALA A 96 17.51 -10.06 8.61
N ILE A 97 16.96 -9.34 9.59
CA ILE A 97 15.80 -9.79 10.37
C ILE A 97 14.53 -9.90 9.52
N SER A 98 14.37 -9.04 8.51
CA SER A 98 13.22 -9.07 7.60
C SER A 98 13.19 -10.37 6.80
N GLN A 99 14.34 -10.79 6.27
CA GLN A 99 14.43 -12.07 5.56
C GLN A 99 14.16 -13.25 6.49
N ARG A 100 14.73 -13.24 7.70
CA ARG A 100 14.48 -14.29 8.70
C ARG A 100 13.00 -14.41 9.08
N PHE A 101 12.27 -13.31 9.08
CA PHE A 101 10.83 -13.31 9.31
C PHE A 101 10.08 -14.00 8.17
N ILE A 102 10.45 -13.72 6.92
CA ILE A 102 9.89 -14.41 5.74
C ILE A 102 10.21 -15.91 5.77
N ASP A 103 11.46 -16.28 6.05
CA ASP A 103 11.88 -17.68 6.14
C ASP A 103 11.09 -18.45 7.20
N ALA A 104 10.81 -17.81 8.35
CA ALA A 104 10.01 -18.41 9.41
C ALA A 104 8.54 -18.60 8.99
N ALA A 105 7.96 -17.66 8.24
CA ALA A 105 6.62 -17.81 7.69
C ALA A 105 6.58 -18.98 6.67
N MET A 106 7.56 -19.06 5.78
CA MET A 106 7.65 -20.18 4.83
C MET A 106 7.79 -21.54 5.55
N ALA A 107 8.54 -21.60 6.65
CA ALA A 107 8.66 -22.82 7.47
C ALA A 107 7.34 -23.25 8.13
N LEU A 108 6.38 -22.34 8.31
CA LEU A 108 5.02 -22.63 8.78
C LEU A 108 4.05 -23.02 7.65
N GLY A 109 4.52 -23.05 6.40
CA GLY A 109 3.73 -23.44 5.23
C GLY A 109 3.03 -22.29 4.51
N TYR A 110 3.40 -21.03 4.80
CA TYR A 110 2.94 -19.90 3.99
C TYR A 110 3.73 -19.80 2.69
N ASP A 111 3.04 -19.55 1.58
CA ASP A 111 3.69 -19.40 0.27
C ASP A 111 4.50 -18.09 0.21
N TYR A 112 5.66 -18.18 -0.46
CA TYR A 112 6.45 -16.99 -0.74
C TYR A 112 5.80 -16.17 -1.86
N ASN A 113 5.50 -14.91 -1.57
CA ASN A 113 5.00 -13.96 -2.56
C ASN A 113 6.07 -12.89 -2.86
N PRO A 114 6.69 -12.89 -4.06
CA PRO A 114 7.68 -11.90 -4.44
C PRO A 114 7.07 -10.54 -4.81
N ASP A 115 5.77 -10.48 -5.04
CA ASP A 115 5.05 -9.29 -5.51
C ASP A 115 3.57 -9.31 -5.12
N PHE A 116 3.27 -8.70 -3.98
CA PHE A 116 1.90 -8.54 -3.47
C PHE A 116 1.06 -7.50 -4.22
N ASN A 117 1.61 -6.83 -5.24
CA ASN A 117 0.86 -5.97 -6.17
C ASN A 117 0.60 -6.66 -7.52
N GLY A 118 1.05 -7.90 -7.67
CA GLY A 118 0.95 -8.71 -8.88
C GLY A 118 -0.27 -9.63 -8.89
N MET A 119 -0.07 -10.83 -9.45
CA MET A 119 -1.15 -11.80 -9.68
C MET A 119 -1.80 -12.32 -8.39
N GLN A 120 -1.01 -12.46 -7.33
CA GLN A 120 -1.46 -12.98 -6.05
C GLN A 120 -1.17 -11.94 -4.97
N GLN A 121 -2.14 -11.69 -4.11
CA GLN A 121 -2.00 -10.88 -2.91
C GLN A 121 -2.31 -11.73 -1.68
#